data_AF-A0A832HKL3-F1
#
_entry.id   AF-A0A832HKL3-F1
#
_cell.length_a   1.000
_cell.length_b   1.000
_cell.length_c   1.000
_cell.angle_alpha   90.00
_cell.angle_beta   90.00
_cell.angle_gamma   90.00
#
_symmetry.space_group_name_H-M   'P 1'
#
loop_
_entity.id
_entity.type
_entity.pdbx_description
1 polymer ?
#
loop_
_entity_poly.entity_id
_entity_poly.type
_entity_poly.pdbx_seq_one_letter_code
_entity_poly.pdbx_strand_id
1 'polypeptide(L)'
;MAALENQLDRVQLERVSAAVDRIVAAKERGGRVVVVTGSGPNLHEGVTTLVAELMRLGVVDGVTTSSAVVAHEMGGVLDKVKRVDGRALGLSEEVLPRGGTFELSMLDDSVLNEIAEYMPLGGHLMARFQAAEVNVIIKAAGNLGYPLGLYLERIAVEILQLARRHGTTFEAVAGHGADERTMIGIGSRRGLQRGCNSNSTA
;
A
#
# COMPACT_ATOMS: atom_id res chain seq x y z
N MET A 1 -3.71 -21.19 15.73
CA MET A 1 -3.27 -22.23 14.77
C MET A 1 -4.37 -23.27 14.59
N ALA A 2 -4.63 -24.15 15.55
CA ALA A 2 -5.63 -25.23 15.42
C ALA A 2 -7.02 -24.77 14.93
N ALA A 3 -7.51 -23.61 15.37
CA ALA A 3 -8.80 -23.08 14.92
C ALA A 3 -8.86 -22.70 13.42
N LEU A 4 -7.73 -22.28 12.83
CA LEU A 4 -7.61 -21.94 11.41
C LEU A 4 -7.38 -23.19 10.56
N GLU A 5 -6.55 -24.13 11.04
CA GLU A 5 -6.30 -25.40 10.36
C GLU A 5 -7.59 -26.22 10.21
N ASN A 6 -8.46 -26.19 11.23
CA ASN A 6 -9.76 -26.87 11.20
C ASN A 6 -10.77 -26.25 10.21
N GLN A 7 -10.48 -25.09 9.63
CA GLN A 7 -11.32 -24.46 8.59
C GLN A 7 -10.86 -24.79 7.16
N LEU A 8 -9.65 -25.35 7.01
CA LEU A 8 -9.11 -25.71 5.71
C LEU A 8 -9.50 -27.13 5.35
N ASP A 9 -9.80 -27.36 4.07
CA ASP A 9 -9.92 -28.74 3.60
C ASP A 9 -8.56 -29.46 3.65
N ARG A 10 -8.58 -30.79 3.57
CA ARG A 10 -7.37 -31.60 3.67
C ARG A 10 -6.29 -31.18 2.65
N VAL A 11 -6.70 -30.89 1.41
CA VAL A 11 -5.76 -30.53 0.33
C VAL A 11 -5.16 -29.15 0.58
N GLN A 12 -5.95 -28.20 1.06
CA GLN A 12 -5.48 -26.87 1.45
C GLN A 12 -4.48 -26.95 2.61
N LEU A 13 -4.81 -27.71 3.65
CA LEU A 13 -3.93 -27.90 4.80
C LEU A 13 -2.60 -28.56 4.39
N GLU A 14 -2.64 -29.62 3.58
CA GLU A 14 -1.44 -30.26 3.02
C GLU A 14 -0.58 -29.29 2.22
N ARG A 15 -1.19 -28.42 1.41
CA ARG A 15 -0.47 -27.40 0.63
C ARG A 15 0.17 -26.34 1.52
N VAL A 16 -0.54 -25.87 2.55
CA VAL A 16 -0.02 -24.89 3.51
C VAL A 16 1.16 -25.49 4.27
N SER A 17 1.00 -26.69 4.85
CA SER A 17 2.08 -27.37 5.57
C SER A 17 3.31 -27.58 4.68
N ALA A 18 3.12 -28.05 3.44
CA ALA A 18 4.23 -28.25 2.52
C ALA A 18 4.89 -26.93 2.07
N ALA A 19 4.18 -25.80 2.09
CA ALA A 19 4.78 -24.49 1.85
C ALA A 19 5.60 -24.03 3.07
N VAL A 20 5.08 -24.21 4.28
CA VAL A 20 5.78 -23.93 5.53
C VAL A 20 7.09 -24.73 5.61
N ASP A 21 7.04 -26.04 5.37
CA ASP A 21 8.23 -26.91 5.42
C ASP A 21 9.32 -26.44 4.46
N ARG A 22 8.95 -26.04 3.23
CA ARG A 22 9.90 -25.53 2.24
C ARG A 22 10.52 -24.20 2.65
N ILE A 23 9.74 -23.31 3.25
CA ILE A 23 10.22 -22.03 3.78
C ILE A 23 11.19 -22.28 4.94
N VAL A 24 10.79 -23.10 5.92
CA VAL A 24 11.64 -23.46 7.08
C VAL A 24 12.94 -24.08 6.62
N ALA A 25 12.89 -25.12 5.77
CA ALA A 25 14.09 -25.76 5.24
C ALA A 25 14.97 -24.80 4.42
N ALA A 26 14.40 -23.75 3.82
CA ALA A 26 15.16 -22.68 3.17
C ALA A 26 15.87 -21.78 4.17
N LYS A 27 15.21 -21.40 5.26
CA LYS A 27 15.82 -20.55 6.28
C LYS A 27 16.88 -21.28 7.10
N GLU A 28 16.65 -22.55 7.44
CA GLU A 28 17.61 -23.37 8.21
C GLU A 28 18.93 -23.58 7.46
N ARG A 29 18.90 -23.69 6.13
CA ARG A 29 20.11 -23.77 5.29
C ARG A 29 20.74 -22.41 4.94
N GLY A 30 20.29 -21.32 5.57
CA GLY A 30 20.77 -19.95 5.29
C GLY A 30 20.28 -19.35 3.96
N GLY A 31 19.25 -19.94 3.35
CA GLY A 31 18.65 -19.46 2.11
C GLY A 31 17.77 -18.23 2.28
N ARG A 32 17.39 -17.63 1.14
CA ARG A 32 16.50 -16.47 1.04
C ARG A 32 15.13 -16.88 0.53
N VAL A 33 14.08 -16.24 1.03
CA VAL A 33 12.69 -16.45 0.62
C VAL A 33 12.14 -15.17 0.02
N VAL A 34 11.64 -15.24 -1.21
CA VAL A 34 11.04 -14.10 -1.91
C VAL A 34 9.58 -14.39 -2.20
N VAL A 35 8.70 -13.44 -1.92
CA VAL A 35 7.27 -13.53 -2.21
C VAL A 35 6.96 -12.80 -3.51
N VAL A 36 6.23 -13.46 -4.41
CA VAL A 36 5.72 -12.89 -5.65
C VAL A 36 4.22 -12.66 -5.47
N THR A 37 3.79 -11.40 -5.45
CA THR A 37 2.38 -11.06 -5.15
C THR A 37 1.88 -9.90 -5.99
N GLY A 38 0.65 -10.00 -6.51
CA GLY A 38 -0.01 -8.93 -7.27
C GLY A 38 -0.95 -8.08 -6.42
N SER A 39 -1.48 -7.00 -7.02
CA SER A 39 -2.43 -6.06 -6.40
C SER A 39 -3.88 -6.55 -6.32
N GLY A 40 -4.13 -7.84 -6.51
CA GLY A 40 -5.48 -8.41 -6.44
C GLY A 40 -6.05 -8.39 -5.02
N PRO A 41 -6.80 -9.42 -4.59
CA PRO A 41 -7.39 -9.46 -3.24
C PRO A 41 -6.37 -9.24 -2.11
N ASN A 42 -5.09 -9.49 -2.34
CA ASN A 42 -4.02 -9.41 -1.35
C ASN A 42 -3.99 -8.13 -0.51
N LEU A 43 -4.23 -6.97 -1.11
CA LEU A 43 -4.23 -5.72 -0.35
C LEU A 43 -5.57 -5.50 0.36
N HIS A 44 -6.68 -5.89 -0.28
CA HIS A 44 -8.04 -5.80 0.25
C HIS A 44 -8.31 -6.78 1.41
N GLU A 45 -7.58 -7.89 1.45
CA GLU A 45 -7.70 -8.97 2.43
C GLU A 45 -6.60 -8.92 3.50
N GLY A 46 -5.72 -7.92 3.46
CA GLY A 46 -4.65 -7.73 4.45
C GLY A 46 -3.44 -8.67 4.30
N VAL A 47 -3.32 -9.38 3.18
CA VAL A 47 -2.18 -10.26 2.87
C VAL A 47 -0.88 -9.46 2.82
N THR A 48 -0.86 -8.23 2.32
CA THR A 48 0.36 -7.42 2.30
C THR A 48 0.88 -7.11 3.70
N THR A 49 -0.02 -6.86 4.66
CA THR A 49 0.34 -6.69 6.08
C THR A 49 0.91 -7.98 6.67
N LEU A 50 0.35 -9.14 6.31
CA LEU A 50 0.90 -10.44 6.74
C LEU A 50 2.31 -10.66 6.16
N VAL A 51 2.52 -10.35 4.88
CA VAL A 51 3.83 -10.45 4.24
C VAL A 51 4.82 -9.47 4.89
N ALA A 52 4.41 -8.24 5.19
CA ALA A 52 5.22 -7.27 5.90
C ALA A 52 5.64 -7.79 7.29
N GLU A 53 4.73 -8.46 8.01
CA GLU A 53 5.07 -9.09 9.29
C GLU A 53 6.06 -10.25 9.14
N LEU A 54 5.92 -11.07 8.09
CA LEU A 54 6.91 -12.11 7.78
C LEU A 54 8.28 -11.52 7.38
N MET A 55 8.31 -10.36 6.72
CA MET A 55 9.54 -9.60 6.47
C MET A 55 10.15 -9.09 7.77
N ARG A 56 9.33 -8.55 8.69
CA ARG A 56 9.77 -8.12 10.03
C ARG A 56 10.37 -9.28 10.82
N LEU A 57 9.79 -10.47 10.73
CA LEU A 57 10.30 -11.66 11.41
C LEU A 57 11.53 -12.29 10.71
N GLY A 58 11.94 -11.77 9.54
CA GLY A 58 13.07 -12.29 8.77
C GLY A 58 12.76 -13.60 8.05
N VAL A 59 11.49 -13.99 7.97
CA VAL A 59 11.02 -15.16 7.23
C VAL A 59 11.03 -14.86 5.72
N VAL A 60 10.59 -13.66 5.33
CA VAL A 60 10.61 -13.17 3.95
C VAL A 60 11.75 -12.17 3.78
N ASP A 61 12.59 -12.39 2.77
CA ASP A 61 13.78 -11.58 2.48
C ASP A 61 13.57 -10.59 1.32
N GLY A 62 12.48 -10.72 0.58
CA GLY A 62 12.15 -9.81 -0.52
C GLY A 62 10.75 -10.04 -1.06
N VAL A 63 10.23 -9.03 -1.77
CA VAL A 63 8.93 -9.09 -2.43
C VAL A 63 9.06 -8.53 -3.83
N THR A 64 8.43 -9.18 -4.79
CA THR A 64 8.18 -8.62 -6.13
C THR A 64 6.68 -8.43 -6.31
N THR A 65 6.27 -7.21 -6.65
CA THR A 65 4.86 -6.82 -6.74
C THR A 65 4.62 -5.76 -7.82
N SER A 66 3.36 -5.36 -8.01
CA SER A 66 2.98 -4.33 -8.97
C SER A 66 3.06 -2.93 -8.36
N SER A 67 3.22 -1.92 -9.22
CA SER A 67 3.17 -0.51 -8.82
C SER A 67 1.86 -0.12 -8.14
N ALA A 68 0.76 -0.80 -8.45
CA ALA A 68 -0.52 -0.59 -7.77
C ALA A 68 -0.45 -0.92 -6.27
N VAL A 69 0.25 -1.99 -5.88
CA VAL A 69 0.47 -2.31 -4.45
C VAL A 69 1.29 -1.21 -3.80
N VAL A 70 2.38 -0.78 -4.43
CA VAL A 70 3.27 0.27 -3.92
C VAL A 70 2.50 1.58 -3.71
N ALA A 71 1.68 1.99 -4.69
CA ALA A 71 0.88 3.22 -4.59
C ALA A 71 -0.13 3.17 -3.44
N HIS A 72 -0.74 2.00 -3.19
CA HIS A 72 -1.59 1.83 -2.02
C HIS A 72 -0.79 1.89 -0.72
N GLU A 73 0.33 1.17 -0.63
CA GLU A 73 1.14 1.17 0.59
C GLU A 73 1.73 2.55 0.93
N MET A 74 2.00 3.40 -0.06
CA MET A 74 2.39 4.80 0.17
C MET A 74 1.31 5.61 0.90
N GLY A 75 0.02 5.32 0.65
CA GLY A 75 -1.12 5.97 1.29
C GLY A 75 -1.66 5.22 2.52
N GLY A 76 -1.05 4.10 2.88
CA GLY A 76 -1.63 3.13 3.81
C GLY A 76 -2.54 2.10 3.13
N VAL A 77 -2.65 0.91 3.75
CA VAL A 77 -3.33 -0.26 3.16
C VAL A 77 -4.83 -0.04 2.96
N LEU A 78 -5.50 0.55 3.96
CA LEU A 78 -6.94 0.80 3.94
C LEU A 78 -7.23 2.25 4.34
N ASP A 79 -8.21 2.82 3.66
CA ASP A 79 -8.69 4.18 3.86
C ASP A 79 -10.20 4.17 4.12
N LYS A 80 -10.66 5.11 4.97
CA LYS A 80 -12.08 5.40 5.12
C LYS A 80 -12.43 6.43 4.05
N VAL A 81 -13.32 6.07 3.13
CA VAL A 81 -13.73 7.00 2.08
C VAL A 81 -15.22 7.27 2.09
N LYS A 82 -15.56 8.50 1.75
CA LYS A 82 -16.91 8.95 1.47
C LYS A 82 -17.12 8.94 -0.04
N ARG A 83 -18.10 8.16 -0.50
CA ARG A 83 -18.37 7.95 -1.93
C ARG A 83 -19.63 8.69 -2.34
N VAL A 84 -19.49 9.65 -3.25
CA VAL A 84 -20.59 10.54 -3.68
C VAL A 84 -20.68 10.55 -5.21
N ASP A 85 -21.87 10.80 -5.75
CA ASP A 85 -22.00 11.16 -7.16
C ASP A 85 -21.33 12.52 -7.41
N GLY A 86 -20.29 12.53 -8.25
CA GLY A 86 -19.53 13.73 -8.57
C GLY A 86 -20.39 14.83 -9.21
N ARG A 87 -21.49 14.49 -9.88
CA ARG A 87 -22.42 15.47 -10.46
C ARG A 87 -23.20 16.22 -9.39
N ALA A 88 -23.59 15.54 -8.30
CA ALA A 88 -24.19 16.20 -7.13
C ALA A 88 -23.20 17.18 -6.48
N LEU A 89 -21.90 16.94 -6.70
CA LEU A 89 -20.80 17.81 -6.32
C LEU A 89 -20.40 18.81 -7.41
N GLY A 90 -21.24 19.00 -8.43
CA GLY A 90 -21.04 20.01 -9.47
C GLY A 90 -19.79 19.79 -10.31
N LEU A 91 -19.25 18.57 -10.30
CA LEU A 91 -18.13 18.16 -11.15
C LEU A 91 -18.68 17.78 -12.54
N SER A 92 -17.95 18.17 -13.58
CA SER A 92 -18.29 17.78 -14.96
C SER A 92 -18.13 16.27 -15.14
N GLU A 93 -19.03 15.63 -15.89
CA GLU A 93 -18.89 14.21 -16.24
C GLU A 93 -17.59 13.90 -16.97
N GLU A 94 -17.03 14.87 -17.70
CA GLU A 94 -15.79 14.73 -18.47
C GLU A 94 -14.55 14.46 -17.59
N VAL A 95 -14.58 14.91 -16.33
CA VAL A 95 -13.48 14.72 -15.38
C VAL A 95 -13.74 13.61 -14.36
N LEU A 96 -14.94 13.02 -14.39
CA LEU A 96 -15.31 11.95 -13.47
C LEU A 96 -14.87 10.58 -14.00
N PRO A 97 -14.49 9.64 -13.11
CA PRO A 97 -14.22 8.28 -13.51
C PRO A 97 -15.50 7.61 -14.04
N ARG A 98 -15.32 6.50 -14.76
CA ARG A 98 -16.45 5.68 -15.24
C ARG A 98 -17.36 5.31 -14.07
N GLY A 99 -18.65 5.67 -14.18
CA GLY A 99 -19.64 5.54 -13.11
C GLY A 99 -19.95 6.84 -12.36
N GLY A 100 -19.29 7.96 -12.69
CA GLY A 100 -19.62 9.30 -12.17
C GLY A 100 -19.34 9.49 -10.68
N THR A 101 -18.69 8.53 -10.04
CA THR A 101 -18.48 8.50 -8.61
C THR A 101 -17.18 9.21 -8.24
N PHE A 102 -17.20 10.00 -7.18
CA PHE A 102 -16.02 10.63 -6.62
C PHE A 102 -15.84 10.21 -5.16
N GLU A 103 -14.59 10.00 -4.76
CA GLU A 103 -14.21 9.51 -3.43
C GLU A 103 -13.44 10.58 -2.66
N LEU A 104 -13.85 10.84 -1.42
CA LEU A 104 -13.11 11.67 -0.47
C LEU A 104 -12.49 10.78 0.62
N SER A 105 -11.18 10.85 0.79
CA SER A 105 -10.45 10.25 1.91
C SER A 105 -10.79 10.99 3.20
N MET A 106 -11.21 10.24 4.22
CA MET A 106 -11.56 10.74 5.55
C MET A 106 -10.29 10.83 6.40
N LEU A 107 -9.49 11.84 6.12
CA LEU A 107 -8.25 12.15 6.82
C LEU A 107 -8.54 12.98 8.07
N ASP A 108 -7.67 12.87 9.08
CA ASP A 108 -7.70 13.78 10.23
C ASP A 108 -7.13 15.17 9.87
N ASP A 109 -7.40 16.16 10.73
CA ASP A 109 -6.98 17.53 10.48
C ASP A 109 -5.46 17.69 10.43
N SER A 110 -4.70 16.88 11.18
CA SER A 110 -3.23 16.89 11.14
C SER A 110 -2.71 16.52 9.75
N VAL A 111 -3.15 15.39 9.20
CA VAL A 111 -2.73 14.93 7.88
C VAL A 111 -3.20 15.90 6.79
N LEU A 112 -4.42 16.46 6.91
CA LEU A 112 -4.90 17.47 5.97
C LEU A 112 -4.03 18.74 5.98
N ASN A 113 -3.58 19.18 7.15
CA ASN A 113 -2.70 20.34 7.26
C ASN A 113 -1.33 20.06 6.62
N GLU A 114 -0.75 18.87 6.85
CA GLU A 114 0.50 18.47 6.20
C GLU A 114 0.38 18.45 4.67
N ILE A 115 -0.72 17.92 4.13
CA ILE A 115 -0.97 17.94 2.68
C ILE A 115 -1.16 19.39 2.19
N ALA A 116 -1.84 20.24 2.96
CA ALA A 116 -2.09 21.64 2.60
C ALA A 116 -0.81 22.49 2.54
N GLU A 117 0.22 22.15 3.33
CA GLU A 117 1.55 22.76 3.23
C GLU A 117 2.24 22.42 1.90
N TYR A 118 1.97 21.24 1.36
CA TYR A 118 2.58 20.76 0.11
C TYR A 118 1.79 21.15 -1.15
N MET A 119 0.46 21.16 -1.08
CA MET A 119 -0.39 21.47 -2.23
C MET A 119 -1.69 22.19 -1.85
N PRO A 120 -2.21 23.08 -2.73
CA PRO A 120 -3.47 23.75 -2.47
C PRO A 120 -4.62 22.73 -2.41
N LEU A 121 -5.42 22.81 -1.36
CA LEU A 121 -6.63 22.01 -1.19
C LEU A 121 -7.88 22.80 -1.60
N GLY A 122 -8.74 22.17 -2.39
CA GLY A 122 -10.07 22.67 -2.75
C GLY A 122 -11.06 22.63 -1.59
N GLY A 123 -10.92 23.55 -0.63
CA GLY A 123 -11.76 23.61 0.58
C GLY A 123 -13.26 23.66 0.29
N HIS A 124 -13.69 24.33 -0.79
CA HIS A 124 -15.10 24.35 -1.18
C HIS A 124 -15.62 22.96 -1.61
N LEU A 125 -14.82 22.18 -2.34
CA LEU A 125 -15.17 20.81 -2.71
C LEU A 125 -15.27 19.93 -1.46
N MET A 126 -14.29 20.03 -0.55
CA MET A 126 -14.27 19.27 0.69
C MET A 126 -15.48 19.59 1.59
N ALA A 127 -15.86 20.86 1.73
CA ALA A 127 -17.03 21.27 2.49
C ALA A 127 -18.33 20.66 1.92
N ARG A 128 -18.47 20.62 0.58
CA ARG A 128 -19.62 19.98 -0.08
C ARG A 128 -19.68 18.48 0.17
N PHE A 129 -18.53 17.81 0.23
CA PHE A 129 -18.45 16.41 0.63
C PHE A 129 -18.88 16.21 2.08
N GLN A 130 -18.39 17.04 3.01
CA GLN A 130 -18.73 16.91 4.43
C GLN A 130 -20.25 17.02 4.63
N ALA A 131 -20.91 17.93 3.93
CA ALA A 131 -22.36 18.12 3.99
C ALA A 131 -23.19 16.98 3.35
N ALA A 132 -22.62 16.16 2.47
CA ALA A 132 -23.37 15.08 1.80
C ALA A 132 -23.71 13.94 2.78
N GLU A 133 -24.97 13.56 2.97
CA GLU A 133 -25.31 12.38 3.79
C GLU A 133 -25.16 11.08 2.98
N VAL A 134 -23.94 10.54 2.91
CA VAL A 134 -23.66 9.27 2.24
C VAL A 134 -22.86 8.33 3.13
N ASN A 135 -22.89 7.04 2.78
CA ASN A 135 -22.16 6.01 3.48
C ASN A 135 -20.64 6.22 3.42
N VAL A 136 -19.99 6.03 4.57
CA VAL A 136 -18.55 5.89 4.68
C VAL A 136 -18.21 4.40 4.55
N ILE A 137 -17.27 4.07 3.69
CA ILE A 137 -16.77 2.71 3.47
C ILE A 137 -15.29 2.63 3.81
N ILE A 138 -14.81 1.43 4.13
CA ILE A 138 -13.37 1.14 4.26
C ILE A 138 -12.95 0.38 3.02
N LYS A 139 -11.91 0.86 2.32
CA LYS A 139 -11.35 0.20 1.14
C LYS A 139 -9.89 0.61 0.92
N ALA A 140 -9.18 -0.14 0.09
CA ALA A 140 -7.93 0.34 -0.47
C ALA A 140 -8.21 1.51 -1.43
N ALA A 141 -7.94 2.74 -1.01
CA ALA A 141 -8.22 3.93 -1.80
C ALA A 141 -7.10 4.99 -1.76
N GLY A 142 -5.93 4.68 -1.19
CA GLY A 142 -4.83 5.64 -1.07
C GLY A 142 -4.49 6.36 -2.38
N ASN A 143 -4.63 5.69 -3.52
CA ASN A 143 -4.35 6.23 -4.85
C ASN A 143 -5.54 6.90 -5.57
N LEU A 144 -6.75 6.90 -5.00
CA LEU A 144 -7.97 7.36 -5.67
C LEU A 144 -8.77 8.40 -4.89
N GLY A 145 -8.77 8.33 -3.56
CA GLY A 145 -9.54 9.26 -2.73
C GLY A 145 -8.89 10.64 -2.67
N TYR A 146 -9.66 11.71 -2.91
CA TYR A 146 -9.16 13.07 -2.72
C TYR A 146 -9.14 13.44 -1.22
N PRO A 147 -8.14 14.18 -0.70
CA PRO A 147 -6.96 14.68 -1.41
C PRO A 147 -5.79 13.68 -1.48
N LEU A 148 -5.87 12.55 -0.76
CA LEU A 148 -4.76 11.61 -0.58
C LEU A 148 -4.17 11.11 -1.91
N GLY A 149 -5.00 10.63 -2.84
CA GLY A 149 -4.57 10.13 -4.14
C GLY A 149 -3.84 11.17 -4.98
N LEU A 150 -4.34 12.42 -5.00
CA LEU A 150 -3.68 13.52 -5.70
C LEU A 150 -2.34 13.90 -5.04
N TYR A 151 -2.30 13.88 -3.71
CA TYR A 151 -1.07 14.09 -2.96
C TYR A 151 -0.03 12.99 -3.28
N LEU A 152 -0.43 11.71 -3.26
CA LEU A 152 0.44 10.58 -3.57
C LEU A 152 0.95 10.62 -5.01
N GLU A 153 0.12 11.02 -5.97
CA GLU A 153 0.54 11.20 -7.36
C GLU A 153 1.67 12.24 -7.47
N ARG A 154 1.51 13.37 -6.76
CA ARG A 154 2.52 14.43 -6.77
C ARG A 154 3.81 14.01 -6.10
N ILE A 155 3.74 13.42 -4.90
CA ILE A 155 4.96 13.01 -4.17
C ILE A 155 5.67 11.84 -4.87
N ALA A 156 4.96 10.99 -5.62
CA ALA A 156 5.57 9.94 -6.41
C ALA A 156 6.57 10.48 -7.45
N VAL A 157 6.32 11.67 -8.02
CA VAL A 157 7.28 12.30 -8.94
C VAL A 157 8.59 12.64 -8.22
N GLU A 158 8.51 13.20 -7.01
CA GLU A 158 9.68 13.55 -6.21
C GLU A 158 10.44 12.30 -5.73
N ILE A 159 9.72 11.28 -5.25
CA ILE A 159 10.29 9.98 -4.87
C ILE A 159 11.07 9.37 -6.04
N LEU A 160 10.52 9.40 -7.26
CA LEU A 160 11.21 8.89 -8.44
C LEU A 160 12.49 9.67 -8.75
N GLN A 161 12.46 11.00 -8.62
CA GLN A 161 13.65 11.83 -8.82
C GLN A 161 14.74 11.52 -7.79
N LEU A 162 14.36 11.37 -6.52
CA LEU A 162 15.26 10.98 -5.44
C LEU A 162 15.85 9.59 -5.68
N ALA A 163 15.02 8.60 -6.03
CA ALA A 163 15.46 7.24 -6.31
C ALA A 163 16.52 7.21 -7.43
N ARG A 164 16.28 7.94 -8.52
CA ARG A 164 17.23 8.09 -9.62
C ARG A 164 18.53 8.78 -9.19
N ARG A 165 18.43 9.90 -8.45
CA ARG A 165 19.59 10.66 -7.96
C ARG A 165 20.47 9.81 -7.04
N HIS A 166 19.87 8.96 -6.22
CA HIS A 166 20.57 8.13 -5.24
C HIS A 166 20.92 6.72 -5.75
N GLY A 167 20.58 6.38 -7.01
CA GLY A 167 20.85 5.05 -7.57
C GLY A 167 20.15 3.93 -6.80
N THR A 168 18.95 4.18 -6.28
CA THR A 168 18.17 3.23 -5.49
C THR A 168 16.79 2.98 -6.12
N THR A 169 16.02 2.06 -5.54
CA THR A 169 14.67 1.74 -6.00
C THR A 169 13.66 2.79 -5.54
N PHE A 170 12.55 2.93 -6.27
CA PHE A 170 11.45 3.81 -5.87
C PHE A 170 10.91 3.39 -4.50
N GLU A 171 10.72 2.09 -4.30
CA GLU A 171 10.17 1.48 -3.10
C GLU A 171 11.05 1.74 -1.88
N ALA A 172 12.38 1.76 -2.04
CA ALA A 172 13.30 2.13 -0.97
C ALA A 172 13.10 3.57 -0.49
N VAL A 173 12.91 4.51 -1.43
CA VAL A 173 12.68 5.92 -1.07
C VAL A 173 11.28 6.11 -0.48
N ALA A 174 10.25 5.57 -1.13
CA ALA A 174 8.87 5.62 -0.66
C ALA A 174 8.71 4.99 0.73
N GLY A 175 9.41 3.87 0.97
CA GLY A 175 9.37 3.13 2.23
C GLY A 175 9.84 3.94 3.44
N HIS A 176 10.66 4.97 3.27
CA HIS A 176 11.05 5.85 4.37
C HIS A 176 9.87 6.64 4.96
N GLY A 177 8.86 6.96 4.13
CA GLY A 177 7.65 7.66 4.54
C GLY A 177 6.45 6.75 4.80
N ALA A 178 6.55 5.45 4.51
CA ALA A 178 5.44 4.52 4.64
C ALA A 178 5.33 3.91 6.05
N ASP A 179 4.12 3.50 6.42
CA ASP A 179 3.85 2.84 7.71
C ASP A 179 4.66 1.53 7.84
N GLU A 180 5.19 1.25 9.02
CA GLU A 180 6.06 0.08 9.26
C GLU A 180 5.36 -1.27 9.07
N ARG A 181 4.03 -1.30 9.03
CA ARG A 181 3.22 -2.50 8.76
C ARG A 181 2.97 -2.73 7.27
N THR A 182 3.43 -1.84 6.40
CA THR A 182 3.43 -2.04 4.94
C THR A 182 4.71 -2.75 4.50
N MET A 183 4.68 -3.44 3.36
CA MET A 183 5.86 -4.12 2.82
C MET A 183 6.97 -3.12 2.49
N ILE A 184 6.64 -1.96 1.92
CA ILE A 184 7.63 -0.94 1.61
C ILE A 184 8.18 -0.26 2.87
N GLY A 185 7.36 -0.03 3.89
CA GLY A 185 7.78 0.56 5.15
C GLY A 185 8.72 -0.36 5.93
N ILE A 186 8.33 -1.63 6.12
CA ILE A 186 9.23 -2.58 6.79
C ILE A 186 10.47 -2.89 5.95
N GLY A 187 10.32 -2.96 4.62
CA GLY A 187 11.41 -3.16 3.68
C GLY A 187 12.49 -2.10 3.82
N SER A 188 12.10 -0.84 3.97
CA SER A 188 13.03 0.27 4.18
C SER A 188 13.74 0.15 5.53
N ARG A 189 13.01 -0.15 6.61
CA ARG A 189 13.58 -0.28 7.97
C ARG A 189 14.56 -1.44 8.09
N ARG A 190 14.31 -2.53 7.36
CA ARG A 190 15.16 -3.74 7.33
C ARG A 190 16.25 -3.67 6.25
N GLY A 191 16.23 -2.66 5.38
CA GLY A 191 17.17 -2.54 4.27
C GLY A 191 17.00 -3.61 3.18
N LEU A 192 15.78 -4.15 3.01
CA LEU A 192 15.48 -5.23 2.05
C LEU A 192 15.29 -4.72 0.61
N GLN A 193 15.11 -3.42 0.42
CA GLN A 193 14.82 -2.79 -0.88
C GLN A 193 16.07 -2.25 -1.59
N ARG A 194 17.26 -2.58 -1.08
CA ARG A 194 18.51 -2.21 -1.73
C ARG A 194 18.54 -2.93 -3.08
N GLY A 195 18.58 -2.16 -4.17
CA GLY A 195 18.89 -2.71 -5.49
C GLY A 195 20.20 -3.49 -5.43
N CYS A 196 20.47 -4.31 -6.45
CA CYS A 196 21.77 -4.97 -6.64
C CYS A 196 22.88 -3.92 -6.79
N ASN A 197 23.31 -3.30 -5.71
CA ASN A 197 24.55 -2.55 -5.64
C ASN A 197 25.64 -3.60 -5.55
N SER A 198 26.34 -3.80 -6.66
CA SER A 198 27.53 -4.64 -6.82
C SER A 198 28.74 -4.19 -5.98
N ASN A 199 28.53 -3.44 -4.90
CA ASN A 199 29.57 -2.92 -4.03
C ASN A 199 29.48 -3.46 -2.59
N SER A 200 29.03 -4.71 -2.39
CA SER A 200 29.51 -5.47 -1.23
C SER A 200 30.85 -6.10 -1.62
N THR A 201 31.93 -5.35 -1.45
CA THR A 201 33.25 -5.96 -1.34
C THR A 201 33.23 -6.95 -0.19
N ALA A 202 33.80 -8.12 -0.47
CA ALA A 202 33.99 -9.27 0.43
C ALA A 202 34.61 -8.89 1.78
#